data_AF-A0A914TT99-F1
#
_entry.id   AF-A0A914TT99-F1
#
_cell.length_a   1.000
_cell.length_b   1.000
_cell.length_c   1.000
_cell.angle_alpha   90.00
_cell.angle_beta   90.00
_cell.angle_gamma   90.00
#
_symmetry.space_group_name_H-M   'P 1'
#
loop_
_entity.id
_entity.type
_entity.pdbx_description
1 polymer ?
#
loop_
_entity_poly.entity_id
_entity_poly.type
_entity_poly.pdbx_seq_one_letter_code
_entity_poly.pdbx_strand_id
1 'polypeptide(L)'
;MAGWKMESARFLIYVAFPVGAFWAFNQPSFFKYFMKGYKLPDTSEGDAKVAEWKESLNEERRKREYEKFLLEQMAFEEARRIREENKI
;
A
#
# COMPACT_ATOMS: atom_id res chain seq x y z
N MET A 1 42.87 31.28 8.47
CA MET A 1 42.58 29.82 8.53
C MET A 1 41.67 29.39 9.69
N ALA A 2 40.93 30.29 10.36
CA ALA A 2 40.02 29.91 11.47
C ALA A 2 38.54 29.76 11.04
N GLY A 3 38.12 30.41 9.95
CA GLY A 3 36.72 30.39 9.49
C GLY A 3 36.23 29.01 9.06
N TRP A 4 37.07 28.20 8.39
CA TRP A 4 36.66 26.88 7.89
C TRP A 4 36.29 25.92 9.02
N LYS A 5 36.92 26.02 10.20
CA LYS A 5 36.59 25.18 11.36
C LYS A 5 35.21 25.49 11.91
N MET A 6 34.83 26.77 11.96
CA MET A 6 33.50 27.21 12.41
C MET A 6 32.42 26.81 11.42
N GLU A 7 32.71 26.92 10.12
CA GLU A 7 31.81 26.46 9.07
C GLU A 7 31.59 24.94 9.15
N SER A 8 32.66 24.15 9.28
CA SER A 8 32.56 22.70 9.45
C SER A 8 31.76 22.30 10.70
N ALA A 9 31.95 23.00 11.82
CA ALA A 9 31.17 22.75 13.03
C ALA A 9 29.68 23.06 12.84
N ARG A 10 29.36 24.17 12.17
CA ARG A 10 27.98 24.54 11.83
C ARG A 10 27.31 23.50 10.93
N PHE A 11 28.03 23.03 9.90
CA PHE A 11 27.55 21.96 9.03
C PHE A 11 27.32 20.66 9.79
N LEU A 12 28.23 20.29 10.68
CA LEU A 12 28.07 19.09 11.51
C LEU A 12 26.82 19.17 12.38
N ILE A 13 26.54 20.33 12.99
CA ILE A 13 25.30 20.54 13.76
C ILE A 13 24.08 20.41 12.84
N TYR A 14 24.08 21.05 11.67
CA TYR A 14 22.94 20.97 10.75
C TYR A 14 22.67 19.58 10.20
N VAL A 15 23.69 18.73 10.08
CA VAL A 15 23.52 17.35 9.64
C VAL A 15 23.16 16.42 10.80
N ALA A 16 23.84 16.55 11.94
CA ALA A 16 23.64 15.66 13.08
C ALA A 16 22.35 15.96 13.86
N PHE A 17 21.95 17.24 13.95
CA PHE A 17 20.75 17.64 14.69
C PHE A 17 19.47 16.98 14.18
N PRO A 18 19.08 17.04 12.89
CA PRO A 18 17.84 16.42 12.43
C PRO A 18 17.85 14.90 12.61
N VAL A 19 18.99 14.24 12.41
CA VAL A 19 19.13 12.79 12.58
C VAL A 19 19.02 12.41 14.07
N GLY A 20 19.71 13.14 14.95
CA GLY A 20 19.66 12.92 16.39
C GLY A 20 18.29 13.21 16.99
N ALA A 21 17.66 14.30 16.56
CA ALA A 21 16.30 14.65 16.94
C ALA A 21 15.31 13.58 16.48
N PHE A 22 15.40 13.14 15.22
CA PHE A 22 14.56 12.06 14.72
C PHE A 22 14.75 10.78 15.53
N TRP A 23 15.99 10.36 15.76
CA TRP A 23 16.28 9.16 16.55
C TRP A 23 15.74 9.24 17.99
N ALA A 24 15.90 10.39 18.64
CA ALA A 24 15.44 10.59 20.02
C ALA A 24 13.90 10.61 20.14
N PHE A 25 13.21 11.30 19.22
CA PHE A 25 11.76 11.50 19.30
C PHE A 25 10.95 10.41 18.58
N ASN A 26 11.56 9.65 17.66
CA ASN A 26 10.91 8.51 17.00
C ASN A 26 10.89 7.23 17.87
N GLN A 27 11.15 7.33 19.16
CA GLN A 27 11.07 6.17 20.04
C GLN A 27 9.59 5.84 20.35
N PRO A 28 9.22 4.54 20.31
CA PRO A 28 7.85 4.12 20.63
C PRO A 28 7.38 4.50 22.04
N SER A 29 8.31 4.65 22.99
CA SER A 29 8.04 5.08 24.37
C SER A 29 7.47 6.49 24.43
N PHE A 30 8.08 7.45 23.71
CA PHE A 30 7.58 8.81 23.59
C PHE A 30 6.22 8.84 22.91
N PHE A 31 6.08 8.14 21.78
CA PHE A 31 4.80 8.04 21.08
C PHE A 31 3.69 7.50 21.99
N LYS A 32 3.93 6.39 22.69
CA LYS A 32 2.95 5.80 23.63
C LYS A 32 2.61 6.72 24.79
N TYR A 33 3.58 7.48 25.30
CA TYR A 33 3.34 8.46 26.36
C TYR A 33 2.45 9.60 25.88
N PHE A 34 2.75 10.19 24.72
CA PHE A 34 1.95 11.30 24.17
C PHE A 34 0.58 10.88 23.66
N MET A 35 0.47 9.65 23.14
CA MET A 35 -0.80 9.06 22.71
C MET A 35 -1.59 8.46 23.87
N LYS A 36 -1.09 8.53 25.10
CA LYS A 36 -1.78 7.99 26.29
C LYS A 36 -3.05 8.82 26.55
N GLY A 37 -4.19 8.27 26.16
CA GLY A 37 -5.49 8.95 26.27
C GLY A 37 -5.96 9.63 24.99
N TYR A 38 -5.17 9.57 23.91
CA TYR A 38 -5.68 9.90 22.59
C TYR A 38 -6.73 8.85 22.18
N LYS A 39 -7.98 9.29 22.12
CA LYS A 39 -9.06 8.49 21.54
C LYS A 39 -9.02 8.76 20.04
N LEU A 40 -8.89 7.69 19.24
CA LEU A 40 -9.12 7.84 17.81
C LEU A 40 -10.54 8.40 17.63
N PRO A 41 -10.73 9.41 16.78
CA PRO A 41 -12.07 9.85 16.42
C PRO A 41 -12.83 8.66 15.83
N ASP A 42 -14.14 8.64 16.03
CA ASP A 42 -14.99 7.59 15.47
C ASP A 42 -14.91 7.67 13.93
N THR A 43 -14.22 6.69 13.34
CA THR A 43 -14.04 6.56 11.89
C THR A 43 -15.08 5.63 11.27
N SER A 44 -16.13 5.24 12.00
CA SER A 44 -17.14 4.28 11.53
C SER A 44 -17.69 4.59 10.13
N GLU A 45 -17.92 5.85 9.78
CA GLU A 45 -18.32 6.25 8.42
C GLU A 45 -17.23 6.01 7.35
N GLY A 46 -15.97 6.26 7.70
CA GLY A 46 -14.83 5.98 6.82
C GLY A 46 -14.59 4.49 6.66
N ASP A 47 -14.70 3.74 7.74
CA ASP A 47 -14.54 2.29 7.77
C ASP A 47 -15.64 1.58 6.96
N ALA A 48 -16.88 2.08 7.03
CA ALA A 48 -17.99 1.61 6.18
C ALA A 48 -17.71 1.85 4.69
N LYS A 49 -17.25 3.05 4.31
CA LYS A 49 -16.89 3.36 2.91
C LYS A 49 -15.73 2.51 2.40
N VAL A 50 -14.74 2.24 3.24
CA VAL A 50 -13.62 1.35 2.89
C VAL A 50 -14.10 -0.09 2.72
N ALA A 51 -15.04 -0.55 3.56
CA ALA A 51 -15.66 -1.86 3.41
C ALA A 51 -16.45 -1.99 2.11
N GLU A 52 -17.31 -1.01 1.79
CA GLU A 52 -18.07 -0.97 0.53
C GLU A 52 -17.14 -0.95 -0.69
N TRP A 53 -16.07 -0.14 -0.65
CA TRP A 53 -15.08 -0.11 -1.72
C TRP A 53 -14.35 -1.45 -1.88
N LYS A 54 -14.04 -2.13 -0.78
CA LYS A 54 -13.43 -3.46 -0.83
C LYS A 54 -14.38 -4.51 -1.44
N GLU A 55 -15.68 -4.41 -1.16
CA GLU A 55 -16.69 -5.29 -1.74
C GLU A 55 -16.84 -5.06 -3.25
N SER A 56 -16.88 -3.80 -3.70
CA SER A 56 -16.98 -3.49 -5.14
C SER A 56 -15.77 -4.01 -5.94
N LEU A 57 -14.56 -3.90 -5.39
CA LEU A 57 -13.36 -4.49 -6.01
C LEU A 57 -13.43 -6.02 -6.11
N ASN A 58 -13.98 -6.69 -5.10
CA ASN A 58 -14.15 -8.14 -5.11
C ASN A 58 -15.23 -8.57 -6.11
N GLU A 59 -16.30 -7.80 -6.27
CA GLU A 59 -17.31 -8.05 -7.29
C GLU A 59 -16.75 -7.92 -8.71
N GLU A 60 -15.99 -6.87 -8.98
CA GLU A 60 -15.32 -6.70 -10.27
C GLU A 60 -14.33 -7.84 -10.56
N ARG A 61 -13.59 -8.29 -9.53
CA ARG A 61 -12.67 -9.41 -9.68
C ARG A 61 -13.42 -10.70 -10.04
N ARG A 62 -14.52 -11.00 -9.35
CA ARG A 62 -15.38 -12.16 -9.64
C ARG A 62 -15.94 -12.12 -11.06
N LYS A 63 -16.39 -10.95 -11.54
CA LYS A 63 -16.88 -10.79 -12.92
C LYS A 63 -15.78 -11.05 -13.94
N ARG A 64 -14.58 -10.49 -13.72
CA ARG A 64 -13.42 -10.71 -14.61
C ARG A 64 -12.99 -12.17 -14.65
N GLU A 65 -12.97 -12.84 -13.51
CA GLU A 65 -12.66 -14.28 -13.44
C GLU A 65 -13.70 -15.12 -14.18
N TYR A 66 -14.99 -14.79 -14.04
CA TYR A 66 -16.07 -15.45 -14.76
C TYR A 66 -16.00 -15.24 -16.28
N GLU A 67 -15.77 -14.01 -16.73
CA GLU A 67 -15.60 -13.68 -18.16
C GLU A 67 -14.42 -14.43 -18.76
N LYS A 68 -13.28 -14.47 -18.04
CA LYS A 68 -12.11 -15.22 -18.47
C LYS A 68 -12.41 -16.72 -18.62
N PHE A 69 -13.12 -17.30 -17.65
CA PHE A 69 -13.53 -18.70 -17.70
C PHE A 69 -14.43 -19.00 -18.90
N LEU A 70 -15.40 -18.14 -19.21
CA LEU A 70 -16.28 -18.30 -20.37
C LEU A 70 -15.51 -18.24 -21.69
N LEU A 71 -14.56 -17.31 -21.82
CA LEU A 71 -13.70 -17.20 -23.00
C LEU A 71 -12.85 -18.46 -23.20
N GLU A 72 -12.31 -19.01 -22.11
CA GLU A 72 -11.57 -20.28 -22.14
C GLU A 72 -12.44 -21.46 -22.58
N GLN A 73 -13.70 -21.53 -22.12
CA GLN A 73 -14.64 -22.57 -22.56
C GLN A 73 -14.99 -22.44 -24.05
N MET A 74 -15.29 -21.24 -24.54
CA MET A 74 -15.58 -21.02 -25.96
C MET A 74 -14.38 -21.38 -26.85
N ALA A 75 -13.17 -20.97 -26.45
CA ALA A 75 -11.95 -21.31 -27.17
C ALA A 75 -11.70 -22.83 -27.20
N PHE A 76 -12.02 -23.54 -26.10
CA PHE A 76 -11.93 -25.00 -26.04
C PHE A 76 -12.95 -25.68 -26.97
N GLU A 77 -14.20 -25.21 -27.00
CA GLU A 77 -15.23 -25.74 -27.89
C GLU A 77 -14.95 -25.48 -29.36
N GLU A 78 -14.43 -24.30 -29.70
CA GLU A 78 -13.98 -23.98 -31.06
C GLU A 78 -12.79 -24.86 -31.47
N ALA A 79 -11.80 -25.03 -30.59
CA ALA A 79 -10.69 -25.94 -30.85
C ALA A 79 -11.15 -27.39 -31.01
N ARG A 80 -12.17 -27.84 -30.27
CA ARG A 80 -12.78 -29.17 -30.43
C ARG A 80 -13.45 -29.31 -31.80
N ARG A 81 -14.26 -28.33 -32.21
CA ARG A 81 -14.92 -28.32 -33.53
C ARG A 81 -13.91 -28.34 -34.68
N ILE A 82 -12.84 -27.54 -34.59
CA ILE A 82 -11.77 -27.51 -35.60
C ILE A 82 -11.05 -28.87 -35.70
N ARG A 83 -10.85 -29.58 -34.59
CA ARG A 83 -10.26 -30.95 -34.61
C ARG A 83 -11.19 -31.96 -35.25
N GLU A 84 -12.49 -31.93 -34.91
CA GLU A 84 -13.52 -32.79 -35.49
C GLU A 84 -13.66 -32.57 -37.02
N GLU A 85 -13.62 -31.31 -37.48
CA GLU A 85 -13.68 -30.97 -38.91
C GLU A 85 -12.43 -31.38 -39.69
N ASN A 86 -11.24 -31.29 -39.08
CA ASN A 86 -9.97 -31.65 -39.73
C ASN A 86 -9.62 -33.15 -39.64
N LYS A 87 -10.49 -34.00 -39.07
CA LYS A 87 -10.31 -35.46 -38.93
C LYS A 87 -8.93 -35.88 -38.39
N ILE A 88 -8.45 -35.21 -37.35
CA ILE A 88 -7.34 -35.68 -36.49
C ILE A 88 -7.91 -36.11 -35.15
#